data_AF-A0A1J4WE59-F1
#
_entry.id   AF-A0A1J4WE59-F1
#
_cell.length_a   1.000
_cell.length_b   1.000
_cell.length_c   1.000
_cell.angle_alpha   90.00
_cell.angle_beta   90.00
_cell.angle_gamma   90.00
#
_symmetry.space_group_name_H-M   'P 1'
#
loop_
_entity.id
_entity.type
_entity.pdbx_description
1 polymer ?
#
loop_
_entity_poly.entity_id
_entity_poly.type
_entity_poly.pdbx_seq_one_letter_code
_entity_poly.pdbx_strand_id
1 'polypeptide(L)'
;MDLLEKLNIQPSMSKKVSPWENPHQESFYSEFKLELGHLECYPTIGELIEAIAQQIHYYNYQRIHTALKCPPAVFAQRIISSKSIFIFNKPSIYQEIAEVQVV
;
A
#
# COMPACT_ATOMS: atom_id res chain seq x y z
N MET A 1 18.25 11.32 5.53
CA MET A 1 18.29 10.04 6.27
C MET A 1 17.84 10.20 7.71
N ASP A 2 18.21 11.30 8.37
CA ASP A 2 17.86 11.61 9.76
C ASP A 2 16.37 11.40 10.16
N LEU A 3 15.39 11.78 9.32
CA LEU A 3 13.96 11.55 9.65
C LEU A 3 13.54 10.07 9.61
N LEU A 4 14.01 9.31 8.63
CA LEU A 4 13.63 7.89 8.48
C LEU A 4 14.27 7.05 9.59
N GLU A 5 15.52 7.35 9.93
CA GLU A 5 16.24 6.74 11.05
C GLU A 5 15.53 7.03 12.38
N LYS A 6 15.10 8.27 12.61
CA LYS A 6 14.30 8.64 13.80
C LYS A 6 12.97 7.88 13.89
N LEU A 7 12.37 7.56 12.75
CA LEU A 7 11.13 6.79 12.67
C LEU A 7 11.35 5.27 12.61
N ASN A 8 12.60 4.79 12.67
CA ASN A 8 12.97 3.38 12.50
C ASN A 8 12.45 2.77 11.17
N ILE A 9 12.41 3.57 10.10
CA ILE A 9 12.00 3.16 8.76
C ILE A 9 13.25 2.83 7.94
N GLN A 10 13.36 1.59 7.48
CA GLN A 10 14.40 1.19 6.53
C GLN A 10 14.04 1.68 5.12
N PRO A 11 14.86 2.54 4.48
CA PRO A 11 14.60 2.96 3.11
C PRO A 11 14.79 1.79 2.13
N SER A 12 13.78 1.56 1.29
CA SER A 12 13.83 0.57 0.20
C SER A 12 13.71 1.30 -1.14
N MET A 13 14.85 1.58 -1.79
CA MET A 13 14.90 2.19 -3.12
C MET A 13 15.47 1.20 -4.12
N SER A 14 14.94 1.21 -5.35
CA SER A 14 15.53 0.49 -6.48
C SER A 14 16.96 0.95 -6.73
N LYS A 15 17.77 0.06 -7.29
CA LYS A 15 19.12 0.38 -7.72
C LYS A 15 19.09 1.45 -8.80
N LYS A 16 20.16 2.24 -8.84
CA LYS A 16 20.30 3.30 -9.86
C LYS A 16 20.26 2.66 -11.26
N VAL A 17 19.50 3.28 -12.17
CA VAL A 17 19.31 2.80 -13.56
C VAL A 17 18.60 1.44 -13.64
N SER A 18 17.70 1.13 -12.69
CA SER A 18 16.96 -0.15 -12.67
C SER A 18 15.43 0.06 -12.67
N PRO A 19 14.85 0.59 -13.77
CA PRO A 19 13.39 0.84 -13.85
C PRO A 19 12.54 -0.43 -13.68
N TRP A 20 13.04 -1.58 -14.12
CA TRP A 20 12.36 -2.88 -14.00
C TRP A 20 12.18 -3.37 -12.55
N GLU A 21 12.80 -2.72 -11.56
CA GLU A 21 12.59 -3.03 -10.14
C GLU A 21 11.34 -2.33 -9.57
N ASN A 22 10.71 -1.42 -10.31
CA ASN A 22 9.52 -0.69 -9.87
C ASN A 22 8.28 -0.79 -10.79
N PRO A 23 8.00 -1.96 -11.42
CA PRO A 23 6.99 -2.06 -12.47
C PRO A 23 5.57 -1.79 -11.96
N HIS A 24 5.29 -2.09 -10.68
CA HIS A 24 3.98 -1.87 -10.09
C HIS A 24 3.64 -0.39 -9.92
N GLN A 25 4.60 0.43 -9.46
CA GLN A 25 4.37 1.87 -9.33
C GLN A 25 4.30 2.53 -10.71
N GLU A 26 5.15 2.10 -11.66
CA GLU A 26 5.11 2.61 -13.03
C GLU A 26 3.77 2.34 -13.71
N SER A 27 3.26 1.10 -13.61
CA SER A 27 1.95 0.73 -14.13
C SER A 27 0.83 1.55 -13.47
N PHE A 28 0.88 1.74 -12.15
CA PHE A 28 -0.09 2.58 -11.44
C PHE A 28 -0.10 4.02 -11.98
N TYR A 29 1.06 4.67 -12.09
CA TYR A 29 1.12 6.06 -12.55
C TYR A 29 0.70 6.24 -14.01
N SER A 30 0.92 5.23 -14.85
CA SER A 30 0.44 5.23 -16.23
C SER A 30 -1.09 5.30 -16.28
N GLU A 31 -1.77 4.38 -15.57
CA GLU A 31 -3.24 4.36 -15.49
C GLU A 31 -3.79 5.59 -14.78
N PHE A 32 -3.16 6.03 -13.69
CA PHE A 32 -3.60 7.20 -12.93
C PHE A 32 -3.64 8.46 -13.80
N LYS A 33 -2.60 8.70 -14.61
CA LYS A 33 -2.55 9.86 -15.52
C LYS A 33 -3.56 9.74 -16.64
N LEU A 34 -3.78 8.53 -17.16
CA LEU A 34 -4.77 8.28 -18.19
C LEU A 34 -6.19 8.59 -17.67
N GLU A 35 -6.50 8.14 -16.45
CA GLU A 35 -7.81 8.33 -15.82
C GLU A 35 -8.04 9.78 -15.37
N LEU A 36 -6.99 10.47 -14.91
CA LEU A 36 -7.07 11.89 -14.54
C LEU A 36 -7.27 12.80 -15.76
N GLY A 37 -6.89 12.34 -16.97
CA GLY A 37 -7.10 13.10 -18.19
C GLY A 37 -6.18 14.30 -18.37
N HIS A 38 -6.58 15.25 -19.22
CA HIS A 38 -5.77 16.41 -19.58
C HIS A 38 -5.80 17.48 -18.49
N LEU A 39 -4.64 18.05 -18.18
CA LEU A 39 -4.51 19.10 -17.15
C LEU A 39 -5.30 20.38 -17.50
N GLU A 40 -5.55 20.63 -18.79
CA GLU A 40 -6.35 21.75 -19.28
C GLU A 40 -7.81 21.69 -18.83
N CYS A 41 -8.29 20.52 -18.39
CA CYS A 41 -9.62 20.35 -17.80
C CYS A 41 -9.76 20.96 -16.40
N TYR A 42 -8.65 21.42 -15.80
CA TYR A 42 -8.62 21.98 -14.44
C TYR A 42 -8.11 23.43 -14.49
N PRO A 43 -9.02 24.42 -14.65
CA PRO A 43 -8.66 25.83 -14.74
C PRO A 43 -7.87 26.37 -13.54
N THR A 44 -8.08 25.80 -12.36
CA THR A 44 -7.41 26.20 -11.12
C THR A 44 -6.63 25.06 -10.47
N ILE A 45 -5.61 25.43 -9.69
CA ILE A 45 -4.86 24.48 -8.85
C ILE A 45 -5.80 23.77 -7.86
N GLY A 46 -6.82 24.47 -7.34
CA GLY A 46 -7.79 23.90 -6.42
C GLY A 46 -8.58 22.75 -7.04
N GLU A 47 -9.08 22.93 -8.27
CA GLU A 47 -9.81 21.90 -9.00
C GLU A 47 -8.90 20.70 -9.34
N LEU A 48 -7.64 20.95 -9.69
CA LEU A 48 -6.69 19.85 -9.92
C LEU A 48 -6.43 19.04 -8.64
N ILE A 49 -6.25 19.70 -7.50
CA ILE A 49 -6.06 19.03 -6.20
C ILE A 49 -7.31 18.21 -5.85
N GLU A 50 -8.50 18.77 -6.05
CA GLU A 50 -9.75 18.06 -5.81
C GLU A 50 -9.86 16.82 -6.72
N ALA A 51 -9.60 16.95 -8.01
CA ALA A 51 -9.65 15.84 -8.95
C ALA A 51 -8.66 14.73 -8.59
N ILE A 52 -7.44 15.09 -8.18
CA ILE A 52 -6.44 14.12 -7.67
C ILE A 52 -6.98 13.40 -6.43
N ALA A 53 -7.57 14.13 -5.47
CA ALA A 53 -8.12 13.54 -4.26
C ALA A 53 -9.29 12.59 -4.57
N GLN A 54 -10.20 12.99 -5.48
CA GLN A 54 -11.31 12.17 -5.95
C GLN A 54 -10.80 10.89 -6.64
N GLN A 55 -9.77 11.01 -7.49
CA GLN A 55 -9.18 9.87 -8.20
C GLN A 55 -8.50 8.89 -7.22
N ILE A 56 -7.77 9.39 -6.22
CA ILE A 56 -7.18 8.56 -5.16
C ILE A 56 -8.27 7.85 -4.35
N HIS A 57 -9.36 8.55 -4.02
CA HIS A 57 -10.49 7.96 -3.31
C HIS A 57 -11.15 6.85 -4.15
N TYR A 58 -11.45 7.12 -5.42
CA TYR A 58 -12.00 6.13 -6.34
C TYR A 58 -11.10 4.88 -6.43
N TYR A 59 -9.79 5.07 -6.64
CA TYR A 59 -8.84 3.95 -6.72
C TYR A 59 -8.86 3.08 -5.45
N ASN A 60 -8.86 3.69 -4.27
CA ASN A 60 -8.75 2.95 -3.01
C ASN A 60 -10.07 2.29 -2.57
N TYR A 61 -11.22 2.93 -2.83
CA TYR A 61 -12.49 2.51 -2.24
C TYR A 61 -13.47 1.90 -3.25
N GLN A 62 -13.31 2.16 -4.54
CA GLN A 62 -14.29 1.78 -5.56
C GLN A 62 -13.69 0.87 -6.65
N ARG A 63 -12.44 1.09 -7.08
CA ARG A 63 -11.79 0.31 -8.15
C ARG A 63 -11.62 -1.16 -7.74
N ILE A 64 -12.12 -2.09 -8.56
CA ILE A 64 -11.89 -3.51 -8.36
C ILE A 64 -10.58 -3.91 -9.05
N HIS A 65 -9.62 -4.43 -8.28
CA HIS A 65 -8.41 -5.02 -8.85
C HIS A 65 -8.62 -6.48 -9.20
N THR A 66 -8.24 -6.90 -10.41
CA THR A 66 -8.32 -8.31 -10.84
C THR A 66 -7.53 -9.24 -9.92
N ALA A 67 -6.35 -8.82 -9.47
CA ALA A 67 -5.52 -9.59 -8.53
C ALA A 67 -6.15 -9.71 -7.13
N LEU A 68 -6.84 -8.67 -6.64
CA LEU A 68 -7.42 -8.65 -5.28
C LEU A 68 -8.88 -9.11 -5.25
N LYS A 69 -9.56 -9.11 -6.40
CA LYS A 69 -11.01 -9.32 -6.58
C LYS A 69 -11.88 -8.38 -5.72
N CYS A 70 -11.32 -7.26 -5.26
CA CYS A 70 -11.97 -6.26 -4.43
C CYS A 70 -11.18 -4.93 -4.46
N PRO A 71 -11.73 -3.84 -3.88
CA PRO A 71 -10.99 -2.60 -3.71
C PRO A 71 -9.81 -2.70 -2.73
N PRO A 72 -8.75 -1.90 -2.93
CA PRO A 72 -7.56 -1.91 -2.07
C PRO A 72 -7.88 -1.69 -0.59
N ALA A 73 -8.81 -0.79 -0.26
CA ALA A 73 -9.22 -0.53 1.12
C ALA A 73 -9.86 -1.77 1.79
N VAL A 74 -10.65 -2.55 1.03
CA VAL A 74 -11.25 -3.80 1.53
C VAL A 74 -10.18 -4.86 1.73
N PHE A 75 -9.24 -4.98 0.79
CA PHE A 75 -8.11 -5.90 0.93
C PHE A 75 -7.26 -5.56 2.17
N ALA A 76 -6.92 -4.28 2.37
CA ALA A 76 -6.17 -3.82 3.52
C ALA A 76 -6.87 -4.16 4.85
N GLN A 77 -8.19 -3.95 4.94
CA GLN A 77 -8.98 -4.34 6.11
C GLN A 77 -8.89 -5.84 6.40
N ARG A 78 -9.00 -6.69 5.36
CA ARG A 78 -8.86 -8.15 5.52
C ARG A 78 -7.48 -8.52 6.06
N ILE A 79 -6.42 -7.91 5.55
CA ILE A 79 -5.04 -8.16 6.01
C ILE A 79 -4.86 -7.74 7.47
N ILE A 80 -5.40 -6.60 7.88
CA ILE A 80 -5.34 -6.13 9.28
C ILE A 80 -6.09 -7.10 10.20
N SER A 81 -7.31 -7.48 9.85
CA SER A 81 -8.10 -8.45 10.61
C SER A 81 -7.37 -9.79 10.74
N SER A 82 -6.80 -10.31 9.65
CA SER A 82 -6.02 -11.56 9.65
C SER A 82 -4.74 -11.45 10.49
N LYS A 83 -4.03 -10.32 10.43
CA LYS A 83 -2.84 -10.08 11.28
C LYS A 83 -3.20 -10.01 12.76
N SER A 84 -4.32 -9.37 13.10
CA SER A 84 -4.81 -9.33 14.49
C SER A 84 -5.10 -10.74 15.01
N ILE A 85 -5.78 -11.56 14.20
CA ILE A 85 -6.04 -12.98 14.51
C ILE A 85 -4.72 -13.76 14.67
N PHE A 86 -3.74 -13.55 13.80
CA PHE A 86 -2.44 -14.21 13.90
C PHE A 86 -1.66 -13.80 15.14
N ILE A 87 -1.72 -12.52 15.55
CA ILE A 87 -1.08 -12.04 16.78
C ILE A 87 -1.75 -12.66 18.01
N PHE A 88 -3.08 -12.75 18.03
CA PHE A 88 -3.83 -13.37 19.12
C PHE A 88 -3.64 -14.89 19.21
N ASN A 89 -3.51 -15.58 18.08
CA ASN A 89 -3.29 -17.02 18.02
C ASN A 89 -1.81 -17.41 18.05
N LYS A 90 -0.88 -16.45 18.12
CA LYS A 90 0.52 -16.77 18.33
C LYS A 90 0.65 -17.37 19.73
N PRO A 91 1.17 -18.60 19.89
CA PRO A 91 1.37 -19.18 21.21
C PRO A 91 2.16 -18.20 22.06
N SER A 92 1.77 -18.08 23.32
CA SER A 92 2.52 -17.27 24.28
C SER A 92 3.98 -17.71 24.24
N ILE A 93 4.94 -16.79 24.40
CA ILE A 93 6.36 -17.14 24.51
C ILE A 93 6.53 -18.30 25.50
N TYR A 94 5.76 -18.31 26.61
CA TYR A 94 5.74 -19.38 27.60
C TYR A 94 5.27 -20.75 27.09
N GLN A 95 4.39 -20.81 26.09
CA GLN A 95 3.97 -22.04 25.42
C GLN A 95 5.04 -22.54 24.42
N GLU A 96 5.71 -21.63 23.71
CA GLU A 96 6.83 -21.98 22.81
C GLU A 96 8.01 -22.60 23.58
N ILE A 97 8.36 -22.09 24.78
CA ILE A 97 9.43 -22.68 25.63
C ILE A 97 9.02 -24.05 26.19
N ALA A 98 7.74 -24.22 26.54
CA ALA A 98 7.22 -25.48 27.08
C ALA A 98 7.25 -26.61 26.04
N GLU A 99 7.10 -26.32 24.75
CA GLU A 99 7.21 -27.33 23.68
C GLU A 99 8.68 -27.71 23.37
N VAL A 100 9.62 -26.78 23.57
CA VAL A 100 11.06 -27.03 23.34
C VAL A 100 11.71 -27.81 24.50
N GLN A 101 11.16 -27.74 25.71
CA GLN A 101 11.69 -28.44 26.89
C GLN A 101 11.20 -29.89 27.04
N VAL A 102 10.32 -30.37 26.15
CA VAL A 102 9.74 -31.72 26.17
C VAL A 102 10.42 -32.67 25.15
N VAL A 103 11.53 -32.23 24.53
CA VAL A 103 12.37 -33.04 23.61
C VAL A 103 13.70 -33.42 24.26
#